data_AF-A0AAQ3CMX6-F1
#
_entry.id   AF-A0AAQ3CMX6-F1
#
_cell.length_a   1.000
_cell.length_b   1.000
_cell.length_c   1.000
_cell.angle_alpha   90.00
_cell.angle_beta   90.00
_cell.angle_gamma   90.00
#
_symmetry.space_group_name_H-M   'P 1'
#
loop_
_entity.id
_entity.type
_entity.pdbx_description
1 polymer ?
#
loop_
_entity_poly.entity_id
_entity_poly.type
_entity_poly.pdbx_seq_one_letter_code
_entity_poly.pdbx_strand_id
1 'polypeptide(L)'
;MLKALGREIPFEDNLSMRKGKMLETLGFDEFIRIYFDNIQVLHKNKYANGIDKYNYFKSINGEGTLVGSTIDGWFVNTQGEAELLEINIVTI
;
A
#
# COMPACT_ATOMS: atom_id res chain seq x y z
N MET A 1 -13.95 19.43 10.50
CA MET A 1 -14.78 19.91 11.62
C MET A 1 -14.87 18.93 12.80
N LEU A 2 -15.17 17.63 12.63
CA LEU A 2 -15.25 16.68 13.77
C LEU A 2 -13.92 16.47 14.53
N LYS A 3 -12.80 16.26 13.82
CA LYS A 3 -11.47 16.07 14.44
C LYS A 3 -11.00 17.28 15.25
N ALA A 4 -11.35 18.49 14.83
CA ALA A 4 -11.05 19.74 15.54
C ALA A 4 -11.88 19.94 16.83
N LEU A 5 -12.95 19.16 17.01
CA LEU A 5 -13.83 19.19 18.17
C LEU A 5 -13.52 18.05 19.17
N GLY A 6 -12.40 17.33 18.99
CA GLY A 6 -12.02 16.21 19.86
C GLY A 6 -12.95 15.00 19.79
N ARG A 7 -13.83 14.93 18.78
CA ARG A 7 -14.73 13.81 18.54
C ARG A 7 -14.19 12.99 17.39
N GLU A 8 -13.59 11.86 17.70
CA GLU A 8 -13.20 10.85 16.72
C GLU A 8 -14.28 9.77 16.72
N ILE A 9 -14.89 9.51 15.56
CA ILE A 9 -15.71 8.30 15.39
C ILE A 9 -14.70 7.17 15.21
N PRO A 10 -14.70 6.15 16.09
CA PRO A 10 -13.78 5.03 15.94
C PRO A 10 -14.01 4.37 14.58
N PHE A 11 -12.92 4.15 13.86
CA PHE A 11 -12.96 3.44 12.59
C PHE A 11 -13.01 1.94 12.86
N GLU A 12 -14.03 1.27 12.32
CA GLU A 12 -14.12 -0.19 12.33
C GLU A 12 -13.96 -0.72 10.91
N ASP A 13 -13.02 -1.66 10.73
CA ASP A 13 -12.86 -2.35 9.45
C ASP A 13 -14.18 -3.04 9.07
N ASN A 14 -14.69 -2.75 7.88
CA ASN A 14 -15.81 -3.51 7.33
C ASN A 14 -15.34 -4.88 6.80
N LEU A 15 -16.30 -5.74 6.43
CA LEU A 15 -15.99 -7.09 5.93
C LEU A 15 -15.09 -7.07 4.69
N SER A 16 -15.30 -6.14 3.76
CA SER A 16 -14.50 -6.03 2.54
C SER A 16 -13.03 -5.74 2.88
N MET A 17 -12.80 -4.80 3.79
CA MET A 17 -11.45 -4.44 4.25
C MET A 17 -10.75 -5.61 4.94
N ARG A 18 -11.46 -6.35 5.82
CA ARG A 18 -10.90 -7.54 6.46
C ARG A 18 -10.53 -8.62 5.45
N LYS A 19 -11.38 -8.85 4.43
CA LYS A 19 -11.09 -9.78 3.33
C LYS A 19 -9.88 -9.34 2.53
N GLY A 20 -9.80 -8.05 2.17
CA GLY A 20 -8.66 -7.47 1.46
C GLY A 20 -7.36 -7.72 2.21
N LYS A 21 -7.30 -7.36 3.49
CA LYS A 21 -6.11 -7.58 4.35
C LYS A 21 -5.69 -9.05 4.42
N MET A 22 -6.65 -9.99 4.52
CA MET A 22 -6.32 -11.42 4.55
C MET A 22 -5.80 -11.96 3.21
N LEU A 23 -6.28 -11.41 2.10
CA LEU A 23 -6.01 -11.92 0.75
C LEU A 23 -4.88 -11.18 0.03
N GLU A 24 -4.40 -10.07 0.58
CA GLU A 24 -3.31 -9.27 0.00
C GLU A 24 -2.08 -10.10 -0.33
N THR A 25 -1.67 -11.00 0.57
CA THR A 25 -0.52 -11.90 0.32
C THR A 25 -0.75 -12.81 -0.89
N LEU A 26 -1.97 -13.33 -1.04
CA LEU A 26 -2.34 -14.15 -2.21
C LEU A 26 -2.33 -13.30 -3.49
N GLY A 27 -2.78 -12.04 -3.42
CA GLY A 27 -2.69 -11.10 -4.53
C GLY A 27 -1.26 -10.89 -5.02
N PHE A 28 -0.30 -10.76 -4.09
CA PHE A 28 1.13 -10.68 -4.46
C PHE A 28 1.63 -11.96 -5.12
N ASP A 29 1.23 -13.13 -4.59
CA ASP A 29 1.72 -14.40 -5.11
C ASP A 29 1.17 -14.64 -6.53
N GLU A 30 -0.08 -14.26 -6.79
CA GLU A 30 -0.65 -14.27 -8.15
C GLU A 30 0.02 -13.25 -9.08
N PHE A 31 0.35 -12.05 -8.59
CA PHE A 31 1.11 -11.07 -9.36
C PHE A 31 2.47 -11.63 -9.79
N ILE A 32 3.23 -12.22 -8.86
CA ILE A 32 4.51 -12.87 -9.17
C ILE A 32 4.29 -14.00 -10.18
N ARG A 33 3.27 -14.84 -9.99
CA ARG A 33 2.98 -15.97 -10.89
C ARG A 33 2.70 -15.51 -12.33
N ILE A 34 1.97 -14.42 -12.51
CA ILE A 34 1.58 -13.92 -13.84
C ILE A 34 2.75 -13.18 -14.52
N TYR A 35 3.54 -12.41 -13.76
CA TYR A 35 4.55 -11.51 -14.30
C TYR A 35 5.99 -11.95 -14.00
N PHE A 36 6.20 -13.22 -13.60
CA PHE A 36 7.49 -13.75 -13.15
C PHE A 36 8.65 -13.39 -14.09
N ASP A 37 8.45 -13.57 -15.40
CA ASP A 37 9.49 -13.33 -16.42
C ASP A 37 9.85 -11.84 -16.59
N ASN A 38 9.01 -10.93 -16.09
CA ASN A 38 9.18 -9.48 -16.20
C ASN A 38 9.71 -8.84 -14.92
N ILE A 39 9.84 -9.59 -13.82
CA ILE A 39 10.22 -9.07 -12.50
C ILE A 39 11.59 -9.63 -12.11
N GLN A 40 12.56 -8.73 -11.88
CA GLN A 40 13.85 -9.12 -11.32
C GLN A 40 13.80 -9.24 -9.79
N VAL A 41 13.23 -8.22 -9.13
CA VAL A 41 13.16 -8.14 -7.66
C VAL A 41 11.82 -7.51 -7.26
N LEU A 42 11.15 -8.08 -6.26
CA LEU A 42 9.91 -7.54 -5.68
C LEU A 42 10.12 -7.13 -4.22
N HIS A 43 9.69 -5.92 -3.89
CA HIS A 43 9.67 -5.36 -2.54
C HIS A 43 8.22 -5.16 -2.08
N LYS A 44 7.67 -6.16 -1.38
CA LYS A 44 6.36 -6.05 -0.72
C LYS A 44 6.46 -5.02 0.42
N ASN A 45 5.59 -4.02 0.47
CA ASN A 45 5.42 -3.19 1.66
C ASN A 45 4.80 -4.07 2.75
N LYS A 46 5.48 -4.15 3.89
CA LYS A 46 4.97 -4.95 5.02
C LYS A 46 4.48 -3.99 6.07
N TYR A 47 3.20 -4.11 6.40
CA TYR A 47 2.63 -3.55 7.61
C TYR A 47 3.29 -4.23 8.81
N ALA A 48 4.13 -3.52 9.54
CA ALA A 48 4.82 -4.04 10.73
C ALA A 48 4.57 -3.08 11.90
N ASN A 49 4.08 -3.60 13.02
CA ASN A 49 3.83 -2.83 14.24
C ASN A 49 2.91 -1.61 14.05
N GLY A 50 1.92 -1.68 13.15
CA GLY A 50 0.99 -0.57 12.92
C GLY A 50 1.48 0.50 11.94
N ILE A 51 2.64 0.29 11.30
CA ILE A 51 3.26 1.26 10.39
C ILE A 51 3.64 0.57 9.08
N ASP A 52 3.23 1.18 7.97
CA ASP A 52 3.72 0.83 6.63
C ASP A 52 5.20 1.18 6.48
N LYS A 53 5.99 0.22 6.04
CA LYS A 53 7.44 0.39 5.86
C LYS A 53 7.78 1.41 4.77
N TYR A 54 6.97 1.49 3.72
CA TYR A 54 7.18 2.39 2.59
C TYR A 54 6.03 3.39 2.50
N ASN A 55 6.08 4.40 3.37
CA ASN A 55 5.27 5.61 3.19
C ASN A 55 6.10 6.65 2.44
N TYR A 56 5.60 7.08 1.29
CA TYR A 56 6.16 8.24 0.61
C TYR A 56 5.58 9.49 1.25
N PHE A 57 6.42 10.42 1.72
CA PHE A 57 5.99 11.74 2.19
C PHE A 57 6.75 12.82 1.42
N LYS A 58 6.02 13.79 0.87
CA LYS A 58 6.57 14.96 0.19
C LYS A 58 6.09 16.22 0.88
N SER A 59 7.03 17.06 1.29
CA SER A 59 6.73 18.43 1.71
C SER A 59 6.41 19.27 0.47
N ILE A 60 5.25 19.93 0.45
CA ILE A 60 4.89 20.87 -0.60
C ILE A 60 5.04 22.29 -0.04
N ASN A 61 5.71 23.17 -0.78
CA ASN A 61 5.86 24.60 -0.49
C ASN A 61 6.57 24.99 0.82
N GLY A 62 7.39 24.12 1.41
CA GLY A 62 8.25 24.46 2.56
C GLY A 62 7.54 24.71 3.91
N GLU A 63 6.21 24.83 3.92
CA GLU A 63 5.41 25.22 5.09
C GLU A 63 4.60 24.06 5.69
N GLY A 64 5.28 22.98 6.10
CA GLY A 64 4.70 21.95 6.98
C GLY A 64 3.57 21.09 6.39
N THR A 65 3.18 21.31 5.13
CA THR A 65 2.18 20.48 4.45
C THR A 65 2.84 19.22 3.92
N LEU A 66 2.62 18.11 4.62
CA LEU A 66 3.07 16.77 4.23
C LEU A 66 1.95 16.08 3.45
N VAL A 67 2.22 15.80 2.18
CA VAL A 67 1.39 14.87 1.40
C VAL A 67 2.08 13.52 1.42
N GLY A 68 1.32 12.46 1.71
CA GLY A 68 1.87 11.11 1.69
C GLY A 68 0.98 10.09 1.02
N SER A 69 1.60 9.00 0.60
CA SER A 69 0.93 7.80 0.11
C SER A 69 1.61 6.57 0.68
N THR A 70 0.79 5.62 1.07
CA THR A 70 1.19 4.22 1.24
C THR A 70 1.10 3.55 -0.13
N ILE A 71 2.02 2.66 -0.44
CA ILE A 71 1.97 1.77 -1.61
C ILE A 71 1.99 0.32 -1.12
N ASP A 72 1.35 -0.60 -1.81
CA ASP A 72 1.39 -2.02 -1.42
C ASP A 72 2.78 -2.64 -1.67
N GLY A 73 3.48 -2.19 -2.72
CA GLY A 73 4.85 -2.59 -2.97
C GLY A 73 5.48 -1.87 -4.16
N TRP A 74 6.67 -2.30 -4.54
CA TRP A 74 7.33 -1.90 -5.77
C TRP A 74 8.25 -3.01 -6.27
N PHE A 75 8.58 -3.03 -7.55
CA PHE A 75 9.47 -4.03 -8.14
C PHE A 75 10.42 -3.41 -9.15
N VAL A 76 11.49 -4.14 -9.49
CA VAL A 76 12.42 -3.79 -10.57
C VAL A 76 12.13 -4.69 -11.75
N ASN A 77 11.83 -4.10 -12.91
CA ASN A 77 11.54 -4.84 -14.14
C ASN A 77 12.82 -5.37 -14.81
N THR A 78 12.69 -6.13 -15.90
CA THR A 78 13.84 -6.72 -16.60
C THR A 78 14.75 -5.69 -17.26
N GLN A 79 14.31 -4.46 -17.42
CA GLN A 79 15.08 -3.31 -17.92
C GLN A 79 15.84 -2.59 -16.79
N GLY A 80 15.64 -2.98 -15.53
CA GLY A 80 16.25 -2.34 -14.37
C GLY A 80 15.49 -1.09 -13.87
N GLU A 81 14.27 -0.86 -14.34
CA GLU A 81 13.43 0.27 -13.94
C GLU A 81 12.56 -0.10 -12.75
N ALA A 82 12.36 0.85 -11.84
CA ALA A 82 11.51 0.65 -10.66
C ALA A 82 10.05 1.04 -10.94
N GLU A 83 9.12 0.15 -10.62
CA GLU A 83 7.69 0.34 -10.81
C GLU A 83 6.93 0.18 -9.48
N LEU A 84 5.92 1.04 -9.28
CA LEU A 84 5.04 0.97 -8.11
C LEU A 84 3.97 -0.10 -8.32
N LEU A 85 3.60 -0.78 -7.25
CA LEU A 85 2.60 -1.84 -7.26
C LEU A 85 1.51 -1.55 -6.23
N GLU A 86 0.28 -1.57 -6.72
CA GLU A 86 -0.96 -1.47 -5.94
C GLU A 86 -1.81 -2.72 -6.22
N ILE A 87 -2.24 -3.41 -5.17
CA ILE A 87 -3.01 -4.65 -5.23
C ILE A 87 -4.41 -4.39 -4.67
N ASN A 88 -5.40 -4.51 -5.54
CA ASN A 88 -6.80 -4.37 -5.17
C ASN A 88 -7.51 -5.72 -5.17
N ILE A 89 -7.96 -6.17 -4.00
CA ILE A 89 -8.80 -7.37 -3.87
C ILE A 89 -10.27 -6.98 -3.96
N VAL A 90 -10.84 -7.11 -5.15
CA VAL A 90 -12.28 -6.94 -5.36
C VAL A 90 -12.95 -8.29 -5.15
N THR A 91 -13.67 -8.44 -4.02
CA THR A 91 -14.50 -9.63 -3.81
C THR A 91 -15.86 -9.38 -4.44
N ILE A 92 -16.25 -10.23 -5.40
CA ILE A 92 -17.60 -10.24 -6.01
C ILE A 92 -18.60 -10.87 -5.03
#